data_AF-A0AAD7T535-F1
#
_entry.id   AF-A0AAD7T535-F1
#
_cell.length_a   1.000
_cell.length_b   1.000
_cell.length_c   1.000
_cell.angle_alpha   90.00
_cell.angle_beta   90.00
_cell.angle_gamma   90.00
#
_symmetry.space_group_name_H-M   'P 1'
#
loop_
_entity.id
_entity.type
_entity.pdbx_description
1 polymer ?
#
loop_
_entity_poly.entity_id
_entity_poly.type
_entity_poly.pdbx_seq_one_letter_code
_entity_poly.pdbx_strand_id
1 'polypeptide(L)'
;MPEMPEMPETAEAVSATLATNCNCMVEITNISSSYCLIIPKMCIACGYSCHPPQPTVCTTKTKVCSFTNDAFLGTLGCLTYDLFEMRNHRYKNECLIHPVQMHLCGRHIGAGK
;
A
#
# COMPACT_ATOMS: atom_id res chain seq x y z
N MET A 1 28.96 -16.32 6.18
CA MET A 1 27.76 -15.77 6.85
C MET A 1 26.58 -16.28 6.06
N PRO A 2 25.63 -17.02 6.65
CA PRO A 2 24.48 -17.54 5.90
C PRO A 2 23.56 -16.37 5.52
N GLU A 3 23.24 -16.25 4.24
CA GLU A 3 22.14 -15.43 3.73
C GLU A 3 20.86 -15.90 4.43
N MET A 4 20.22 -15.01 5.19
CA MET A 4 18.88 -15.27 5.71
C MET A 4 17.89 -15.17 4.54
N PRO A 5 17.01 -16.16 4.36
CA PRO A 5 16.04 -16.14 3.28
C PRO A 5 15.11 -14.93 3.43
N GLU A 6 15.01 -14.13 2.37
CA GLU A 6 14.05 -13.03 2.27
C GLU A 6 12.64 -13.63 2.32
N MET A 7 12.02 -13.61 3.50
CA MET A 7 10.64 -14.02 3.68
C MET A 7 9.76 -12.97 2.98
N PRO A 8 8.85 -13.34 2.07
CA PRO A 8 7.91 -12.38 1.53
C PRO A 8 6.98 -11.96 2.68
N GLU A 9 7.21 -10.76 3.23
CA GLU A 9 6.34 -10.15 4.23
C GLU A 9 4.95 -9.98 3.61
N THR A 10 4.05 -10.94 3.90
CA THR A 10 2.65 -10.92 3.48
C THR A 10 1.86 -10.04 4.44
N ALA A 11 0.77 -9.44 3.97
CA ALA A 11 -0.10 -8.61 4.81
C ALA A 11 -0.57 -9.30 6.12
N GLU A 12 -0.78 -10.62 6.11
CA GLU A 12 -1.19 -11.33 7.33
C GLU A 12 -0.07 -11.40 8.37
N ALA A 13 1.16 -11.65 7.91
CA ALA A 13 2.33 -11.78 8.78
C ALA A 13 2.69 -10.46 9.47
N VAL A 14 2.62 -9.35 8.74
CA VAL A 14 2.93 -8.03 9.31
C VAL A 14 1.77 -7.55 10.20
N SER A 15 0.51 -7.90 9.92
CA SER A 15 -0.63 -7.58 10.80
C SER A 15 -0.50 -8.21 12.19
N ALA A 16 -0.02 -9.46 12.25
CA ALA A 16 0.21 -10.17 13.52
C ALA A 16 1.30 -9.52 14.41
N THR A 17 2.14 -8.65 13.86
CA THR A 17 3.18 -7.93 14.62
C THR A 17 2.69 -6.63 15.25
N LEU A 18 1.51 -6.14 14.85
CA LEU A 18 0.94 -4.88 15.34
C LEU A 18 0.02 -5.15 16.53
N ALA A 19 0.39 -4.63 17.72
CA ALA A 19 -0.38 -4.76 18.96
C ALA A 19 -1.65 -3.86 19.02
N THR A 20 -2.10 -3.30 17.90
CA THR A 20 -3.26 -2.40 17.85
C THR A 20 -4.52 -3.14 17.41
N ASN A 21 -5.65 -2.88 18.08
CA ASN A 21 -6.94 -3.54 17.82
C ASN A 21 -7.59 -3.11 16.50
N CYS A 22 -7.05 -2.09 15.83
CA CYS A 22 -7.53 -1.55 14.55
C CYS A 22 -6.33 -1.27 13.65
N ASN A 23 -5.76 -2.33 13.09
CA ASN A 23 -4.74 -2.24 12.04
C ASN A 23 -5.37 -2.53 10.68
N CYS A 24 -4.88 -1.84 9.67
CA CYS A 24 -5.28 -2.01 8.30
C CYS A 24 -4.03 -2.19 7.45
N MET A 25 -3.90 -3.38 6.87
CA MET A 25 -2.75 -3.73 6.05
C MET A 25 -3.10 -3.73 4.58
N VAL A 26 -2.24 -3.12 3.79
CA VAL A 26 -2.41 -3.00 2.35
C VAL A 26 -1.23 -3.68 1.68
N GLU A 27 -1.52 -4.72 0.92
CA GLU A 27 -0.56 -5.36 0.03
C GLU A 27 -0.76 -4.83 -1.38
N ILE A 28 0.32 -4.31 -1.96
CA ILE A 28 0.33 -3.70 -3.29
C ILE A 28 1.19 -4.57 -4.18
N THR A 29 0.54 -5.31 -5.08
CA THR A 29 1.21 -6.12 -6.09
C THR A 29 1.19 -5.37 -7.42
N ASN A 30 2.36 -4.93 -7.87
CA ASN A 30 2.51 -4.31 -9.19
C ASN A 30 2.57 -5.40 -10.26
N ILE A 31 1.43 -5.71 -10.88
CA ILE A 31 1.35 -6.70 -11.98
C ILE A 31 1.86 -6.15 -13.32
N SER A 32 2.18 -4.86 -13.40
CA SER A 32 2.71 -4.26 -14.62
C SER A 32 4.12 -4.77 -14.92
N SER A 33 4.37 -5.08 -16.18
CA SER A 33 5.71 -5.43 -16.68
C SER A 33 6.50 -4.22 -17.20
N SER A 34 5.86 -3.06 -17.31
CA SER A 34 6.43 -1.87 -17.98
C SER A 34 6.54 -0.65 -17.07
N TYR A 35 5.76 -0.60 -15.99
CA TYR A 35 5.66 0.57 -15.12
C TYR A 35 6.07 0.22 -13.69
N CYS A 36 6.91 1.06 -13.09
CA CYS A 36 7.06 1.12 -11.63
C CYS A 36 6.01 2.04 -11.03
N LEU A 37 5.55 1.71 -9.83
CA LEU A 37 4.85 2.66 -8.97
C LEU A 37 5.91 3.46 -8.22
N ILE A 38 5.85 4.78 -8.26
CA ILE A 38 6.82 5.67 -7.62
C ILE A 38 6.12 6.81 -6.88
N ILE A 39 6.82 7.40 -5.91
CA ILE A 39 6.40 8.61 -5.20
C ILE A 39 4.98 8.42 -4.62
N PRO A 40 4.83 7.61 -3.56
CA PRO A 40 3.54 7.43 -2.91
C PRO A 40 3.04 8.78 -2.38
N LYS A 41 1.80 9.12 -2.73
CA LYS A 41 1.08 10.28 -2.20
C LYS A 41 -0.07 9.76 -1.34
N MET A 42 -0.12 10.25 -0.11
CA MET A 42 -1.08 9.80 0.87
C MET A 42 -1.92 10.96 1.41
N CYS A 43 -3.23 10.76 1.47
CA CYS A 43 -4.15 11.64 2.17
C CYS A 43 -4.89 10.83 3.23
N ILE A 44 -4.59 11.07 4.51
CA ILE A 44 -5.26 10.40 5.63
C ILE A 44 -6.28 11.35 6.23
N ALA A 45 -7.55 10.93 6.23
CA ALA A 45 -8.61 11.63 6.94
C ALA A 45 -8.72 11.17 8.41
N CYS A 46 -8.43 9.90 8.70
CA CYS A 46 -8.44 9.36 10.07
C CYS A 46 -7.41 8.23 10.23
N GLY A 47 -6.65 8.25 11.34
CA GLY A 47 -5.56 7.32 11.62
C GLY A 47 -4.18 7.86 11.21
N TYR A 48 -3.18 6.99 11.21
CA TYR A 48 -1.80 7.28 10.81
C TYR A 48 -1.14 6.04 10.22
N SER A 49 -0.03 6.23 9.53
CA SER A 49 0.76 5.12 9.02
C SER A 49 1.73 4.62 10.09
N CYS A 50 1.68 3.31 10.34
CA CYS A 50 2.67 2.64 11.19
C CYS A 50 3.84 2.12 10.34
N HIS A 51 3.53 1.58 9.15
CA HIS A 51 4.51 1.23 8.13
C HIS A 51 4.18 2.00 6.84
N PRO A 52 4.92 3.08 6.50
CA PRO A 52 4.60 3.90 5.35
C PRO A 52 4.76 3.14 4.03
N PRO A 53 3.99 3.52 2.99
CA PRO A 53 4.16 2.97 1.65
C PRO A 53 5.59 3.12 1.16
N GLN A 54 6.10 2.04 0.54
CA GLN A 54 7.44 2.03 -0.02
C GLN A 54 7.54 3.05 -1.16
N PRO A 55 8.66 3.79 -1.27
CA PRO A 55 8.79 4.88 -2.24
C PRO A 55 8.76 4.39 -3.69
N THR A 56 9.01 3.10 -3.90
CA THR A 56 8.98 2.47 -5.22
C THR A 56 8.48 1.03 -5.11
N VAL A 57 7.55 0.66 -5.99
CA VAL A 57 7.12 -0.72 -6.23
C VAL A 57 7.49 -1.09 -7.66
N CYS A 58 8.59 -1.83 -7.82
CA CYS A 58 9.06 -2.28 -9.12
C CYS A 58 8.05 -3.20 -9.81
N THR A 59 8.23 -3.38 -11.12
CA THR A 59 7.45 -4.33 -11.92
C THR A 59 7.47 -5.72 -11.29
N THR A 60 6.32 -6.40 -11.33
CA THR A 60 6.11 -7.75 -10.77
C THR A 60 6.54 -7.95 -9.31
N LYS A 61 6.65 -6.85 -8.54
CA LYS A 61 6.95 -6.89 -7.11
C LYS A 61 5.72 -6.56 -6.27
N THR A 62 5.74 -7.10 -5.06
CA THR A 62 4.75 -6.85 -4.02
C THR A 62 5.41 -6.08 -2.88
N LYS A 63 4.70 -5.09 -2.34
CA LYS A 63 5.10 -4.33 -1.15
C LYS A 63 3.92 -4.19 -0.21
N VAL A 64 4.22 -4.10 1.08
CA VAL A 64 3.21 -3.96 2.14
C VAL A 64 3.34 -2.60 2.80
N CYS A 65 2.21 -2.02 3.21
CA CYS A 65 2.16 -0.88 4.11
C CYS A 65 1.00 -1.04 5.11
N SER A 66 1.08 -0.30 6.21
CA SER A 66 0.13 -0.44 7.32
C SER A 66 -0.33 0.91 7.87
N PHE A 67 -1.61 0.93 8.24
CA PHE A 67 -2.29 2.08 8.82
C PHE A 67 -3.02 1.64 10.07
N THR A 68 -3.06 2.52 11.07
CA THR A 68 -3.74 2.24 12.33
C THR A 68 -4.38 3.49 12.91
N ASN A 69 -5.27 3.30 13.86
CA ASN A 69 -5.94 4.37 14.58
C ASN A 69 -6.09 3.96 16.05
N ASP A 70 -5.66 4.82 16.98
CA ASP A 70 -5.77 4.57 18.42
C ASP A 70 -7.24 4.61 18.91
N ALA A 71 -8.13 5.22 18.15
CA ALA A 71 -9.50 5.52 18.58
C ALA A 71 -10.57 4.49 18.16
N PHE A 72 -10.18 3.27 17.74
CA PHE A 72 -11.08 2.16 17.33
C PHE A 72 -12.11 2.49 16.22
N LEU A 73 -12.02 3.66 15.59
CA LEU A 73 -12.97 4.18 14.59
C LEU A 73 -12.64 3.73 13.14
N GLY A 74 -11.65 2.85 12.98
CA GLY A 74 -11.08 2.51 11.66
C GLY A 74 -10.09 3.57 11.15
N THR A 75 -9.44 3.30 10.02
CA THR A 75 -8.54 4.23 9.32
C THR A 75 -9.24 4.71 8.06
N LEU A 76 -9.16 5.98 7.67
CA LEU A 76 -9.72 6.47 6.40
C LEU A 76 -8.67 7.27 5.64
N GLY A 77 -8.48 6.97 4.36
CA GLY A 77 -7.54 7.70 3.52
C GLY A 77 -7.44 7.16 2.10
N CYS A 78 -6.59 7.81 1.30
CA CYS A 78 -6.24 7.42 -0.06
C CYS A 78 -4.73 7.28 -0.18
N LEU A 79 -4.29 6.27 -0.93
CA LEU A 79 -2.90 6.07 -1.32
C LEU A 79 -2.84 6.00 -2.85
N THR A 80 -1.97 6.82 -3.43
CA THR A 80 -1.78 6.88 -4.87
C THR A 80 -0.29 6.84 -5.19
N TYR A 81 0.04 6.41 -6.40
CA TYR A 81 1.40 6.42 -6.92
C TYR A 81 1.41 7.08 -8.29
N ASP A 82 2.53 7.71 -8.63
CA ASP A 82 2.83 8.07 -10.00
C ASP A 82 3.39 6.83 -10.72
N LEU A 83 3.18 6.76 -12.04
CA LEU A 83 3.69 5.66 -12.86
C LEU A 83 4.97 6.08 -13.58
N PHE A 84 5.99 5.22 -13.52
CA PHE A 84 7.24 5.41 -14.24
C PHE A 84 7.45 4.29 -15.26
N GLU A 85 7.43 4.64 -16.54
CA GLU A 85 7.69 3.72 -17.65
C GLU A 85 9.18 3.43 -17.78
N MET A 86 9.59 2.20 -17.50
CA MET A 86 11.00 1.80 -17.49
C MET A 86 11.66 1.87 -18.87
N ARG A 87 10.92 1.66 -19.97
CA ARG A 87 11.52 1.58 -21.32
C ARG A 87 11.89 2.95 -21.89
N ASN A 88 11.02 3.93 -21.69
CA ASN A 88 11.19 5.27 -22.26
C ASN A 88 11.57 6.31 -21.20
N HIS A 89 11.74 5.90 -19.94
CA HIS A 89 12.00 6.76 -18.79
C HIS A 89 10.98 7.90 -18.67
N ARG A 90 9.69 7.59 -18.87
CA ARG A 90 8.61 8.57 -18.88
C ARG A 90 7.77 8.48 -17.62
N TYR A 91 7.51 9.64 -17.03
CA TYR A 91 6.55 9.80 -15.94
C TYR A 91 5.15 9.93 -16.50
N LYS A 92 4.20 9.20 -15.91
CA LYS A 92 2.77 9.37 -16.10
C LYS A 92 2.16 9.69 -14.75
N ASN A 93 1.51 10.86 -14.67
CA ASN A 93 0.75 11.30 -13.51
C ASN A 93 -0.65 10.66 -13.53
N GLU A 94 -0.67 9.35 -13.74
CA GLU A 94 -1.86 8.51 -13.72
C GLU A 94 -2.04 8.05 -12.28
N CYS A 95 -3.02 8.65 -11.62
CA CYS A 95 -3.38 8.37 -10.24
C CYS A 95 -3.97 6.97 -10.17
N LEU A 96 -3.15 5.95 -9.89
CA LEU A 96 -3.69 4.64 -9.54
C LEU A 96 -4.24 4.74 -8.11
N ILE A 97 -5.50 5.18 -8.02
CA ILE A 97 -6.30 5.02 -6.81
C ILE A 97 -6.48 3.51 -6.70
N HIS A 98 -5.65 2.82 -5.90
CA HIS A 98 -6.25 1.74 -5.15
C HIS A 98 -7.25 2.45 -4.25
N PRO A 99 -8.57 2.26 -4.44
CA PRO A 99 -9.53 2.75 -3.47
C PRO A 99 -9.36 1.80 -2.32
N VAL A 100 -8.35 2.11 -1.51
CA VAL A 100 -8.27 1.62 -0.18
C VAL A 100 -9.32 2.43 0.58
N GLN A 101 -10.60 2.24 0.24
CA GLN A 101 -11.71 2.63 1.07
C GLN A 101 -11.58 1.74 2.31
N MET A 102 -10.71 2.15 3.24
CA MET A 102 -10.47 1.49 4.52
C MET A 102 -11.70 1.70 5.41
N HIS A 103 -12.93 1.50 4.90
CA HIS A 103 -14.12 1.46 5.72
C HIS A 103 -14.08 0.13 6.50
N LEU A 104 -13.37 0.13 7.62
CA LEU A 104 -13.51 -0.88 8.66
C LEU A 104 -14.82 -0.63 9.41
N CYS A 105 -15.92 -0.75 8.66
CA CYS A 105 -17.25 -1.13 9.13
C CYS A 105 -18.10 -1.47 7.89
N GLY A 106 -17.99 -2.71 7.40
CA GLY A 106 -18.91 -3.28 6.40
C GLY A 106 -18.73 -2.82 4.94
N ARG A 107 -18.14 -3.70 4.12
CA ARG A 107 -18.37 -3.88 2.66
C ARG A 107 -18.56 -2.62 1.79
N HIS A 108 -17.50 -2.17 1.11
CA HIS A 108 -17.46 -2.00 -0.36
C HIS A 108 -16.08 -1.46 -0.77
N ILE A 109 -15.35 -2.20 -1.62
CA ILE A 109 -14.14 -1.74 -2.30
C ILE A 109 -14.48 -1.68 -3.78
N GLY A 110 -14.58 -0.47 -4.35
CA GLY A 110 -14.88 -0.26 -5.77
C GLY A 110 -13.70 0.40 -6.47
N ALA A 111 -12.99 -0.35 -7.33
CA ALA A 111 -12.00 0.19 -8.25
C ALA A 111 -12.68 1.07 -9.30
N GLY A 112 -12.38 2.36 -9.33
CA GLY A 112 -12.83 3.28 -10.38
C GLY A 112 -12.22 2.90 -11.73
N LYS A 113 -13.03 2.93 -12.77
CA LYS A 113 -12.63 2.72 -14.17
C LYS A 113 -11.81 3.87 -14.73
#